data_AF-A0A4Q3XF81-F1
#
_entry.id   AF-A0A4Q3XF81-F1
#
_cell.length_a   1.000
_cell.length_b   1.000
_cell.length_c   1.000
_cell.angle_alpha   90.00
_cell.angle_beta   90.00
_cell.angle_gamma   90.00
#
_symmetry.space_group_name_H-M   'P 1'
#
loop_
_entity.id
_entity.type
_entity.pdbx_description
1 polymer ?
#
loop_
_entity_poly.entity_id
_entity_poly.type
_entity_poly.pdbx_seq_one_letter_code
_entity_poly.pdbx_strand_id
1 'polypeptide(L)'
;MVRVDVTSENGTDFRDEAHANAAALFSGPGEVRSLARDLDWSKTVLGPTTGWPPALRTMARTIFDSPFPICLWSGPHYALIYNDPYRRILAAKHPASLGQPGSRVWAEIWEELRPQFDGVRLGGDPLYFE
;
A
#
# COMPACT_ATOMS: atom_id res chain seq x y z
N MET A 1 38.89 -2.63 -37.04
CA MET A 1 37.46 -2.94 -36.78
C MET A 1 37.44 -4.01 -35.70
N VAL A 2 37.41 -3.60 -34.43
CA VAL A 2 37.34 -4.51 -33.28
C VAL A 2 35.93 -4.39 -32.74
N ARG A 3 35.14 -5.48 -32.83
CA ARG A 3 33.85 -5.58 -32.14
C ARG A 3 34.17 -5.86 -30.68
N VAL A 4 33.65 -5.02 -29.80
CA VAL A 4 33.58 -5.30 -28.35
C VAL A 4 32.20 -5.89 -28.11
N ASP A 5 32.14 -7.17 -27.81
CA ASP A 5 30.93 -7.81 -27.29
C ASP A 5 30.75 -7.38 -25.85
N VAL A 6 29.68 -6.62 -25.59
CA VAL A 6 29.20 -6.34 -24.23
C VAL A 6 28.24 -7.45 -23.87
N THR A 7 28.73 -8.46 -23.15
CA THR A 7 27.87 -9.43 -22.48
C THR A 7 27.24 -8.75 -21.27
N SER A 8 25.94 -8.46 -21.38
CA SER A 8 25.09 -8.02 -20.27
C SER A 8 24.76 -9.23 -19.38
N GLU A 9 25.55 -9.46 -18.34
CA GLU A 9 25.21 -10.38 -17.24
C GLU A 9 24.88 -9.58 -15.98
N ASN A 10 23.59 -9.28 -15.79
CA ASN A 10 22.95 -9.10 -14.49
C ASN A 10 21.44 -8.90 -14.73
N GLY A 11 20.75 -10.01 -14.97
CA GLY A 11 19.29 -10.06 -14.98
C GLY A 11 18.80 -10.62 -13.65
N THR A 12 18.86 -9.84 -12.56
CA THR A 12 17.94 -10.10 -11.45
C THR A 12 16.53 -9.92 -12.00
N ASP A 13 15.67 -10.94 -11.88
CA ASP A 13 14.28 -10.82 -12.32
C ASP A 13 13.62 -9.66 -11.55
N PHE A 14 13.00 -8.72 -12.27
CA PHE A 14 12.26 -7.61 -11.67
C PHE A 14 11.21 -8.09 -10.65
N ARG A 15 10.70 -9.31 -10.80
CA ARG A 15 9.79 -9.95 -9.83
C ARG A 15 10.49 -10.30 -8.52
N ASP A 16 11.73 -10.75 -8.55
CA ASP A 16 12.51 -11.10 -7.36
C ASP A 16 12.86 -9.85 -6.54
N GLU A 17 13.25 -8.75 -7.21
CA GLU A 17 13.52 -7.47 -6.54
C GLU A 17 12.26 -6.83 -5.94
N ALA A 18 11.12 -6.91 -6.64
CA ALA A 18 9.84 -6.41 -6.14
C ALA A 18 9.38 -7.18 -4.88
N HIS A 19 9.49 -8.51 -4.90
CA HIS A 19 9.19 -9.34 -3.73
C HIS A 19 10.16 -9.07 -2.57
N ALA A 20 11.47 -8.94 -2.84
CA ALA A 20 12.46 -8.59 -1.82
C ALA A 20 12.17 -7.23 -1.17
N ASN A 21 11.67 -6.26 -1.94
CA ASN A 21 11.27 -4.95 -1.43
C ASN A 21 10.04 -5.03 -0.51
N ALA A 22 8.99 -5.76 -0.92
CA ALA A 22 7.80 -5.96 -0.10
C ALA A 22 8.13 -6.75 1.19
N ALA A 23 8.98 -7.79 1.10
CA ALA A 23 9.45 -8.55 2.26
C ALA A 23 10.15 -7.66 3.29
N ALA A 24 11.02 -6.76 2.85
CA ALA A 24 11.70 -5.81 3.72
C ALA A 24 10.77 -4.69 4.23
N LEU A 25 9.80 -4.25 3.43
CA LEU A 25 8.86 -3.17 3.76
C LEU A 25 7.89 -3.61 4.86
N PHE A 26 7.40 -4.85 4.79
CA PHE A 26 6.42 -5.42 5.71
C PHE A 26 7.02 -6.52 6.58
N SER A 27 8.30 -6.43 6.94
CA SER A 27 8.97 -7.42 7.79
C SER A 27 8.36 -7.48 9.21
N GLY A 28 8.55 -8.61 9.90
CA GLY A 28 8.03 -8.82 11.27
C GLY A 28 6.73 -9.63 11.34
N PRO A 29 6.28 -9.95 12.57
CA PRO A 29 5.09 -10.76 12.79
C PRO A 29 3.80 -9.96 12.53
N GLY A 30 2.70 -10.69 12.37
CA GLY A 30 1.38 -10.10 12.11
C GLY A 30 0.75 -10.66 10.85
N GLU A 31 -0.57 -10.83 10.86
CA GLU A 31 -1.28 -11.41 9.72
C GLU A 31 -1.32 -10.43 8.55
N VAL A 32 -1.60 -9.14 8.81
CA VAL A 32 -1.63 -8.16 7.71
C VAL A 32 -0.23 -7.97 7.12
N ARG A 33 0.83 -8.09 7.93
CA ARG A 33 2.19 -8.10 7.41
C ARG A 33 2.44 -9.29 6.48
N SER A 34 1.99 -10.48 6.87
CA SER A 34 2.09 -11.66 6.00
C SER A 34 1.35 -11.43 4.69
N LEU A 35 0.09 -11.01 4.77
CA LEU A 35 -0.72 -10.70 3.59
C LEU A 35 -0.08 -9.63 2.70
N ALA A 36 0.51 -8.59 3.30
CA ALA A 36 1.19 -7.53 2.56
C ALA A 36 2.47 -8.01 1.86
N ARG A 37 3.18 -9.01 2.41
CA ARG A 37 4.33 -9.63 1.72
C ARG A 37 3.89 -10.55 0.59
N ASP A 38 2.78 -11.28 0.79
CA ASP A 38 2.26 -12.26 -0.16
C ASP A 38 1.43 -11.63 -1.29
N LEU A 39 1.01 -10.36 -1.11
CA LEU A 39 0.24 -9.61 -2.10
C LEU A 39 1.13 -9.19 -3.28
N ASP A 40 0.71 -9.57 -4.49
CA ASP A 40 1.26 -9.02 -5.74
C ASP A 40 0.81 -7.56 -5.92
N TRP A 41 1.56 -6.64 -5.33
CA TRP A 41 1.28 -5.20 -5.37
C TRP A 41 1.25 -4.63 -6.79
N SER A 42 1.92 -5.26 -7.76
CA SER A 42 1.90 -4.82 -9.15
C SER A 42 0.51 -4.90 -9.79
N LYS A 43 -0.38 -5.74 -9.24
CA LYS A 43 -1.78 -5.88 -9.64
C LYS A 43 -2.74 -4.98 -8.86
N THR A 44 -2.24 -4.23 -7.89
CA THR A 44 -3.03 -3.25 -7.14
C THR A 44 -2.98 -1.88 -7.80
N VAL A 45 -3.90 -0.99 -7.44
CA VAL A 45 -3.92 0.38 -7.96
C VAL A 45 -2.76 1.26 -7.42
N LEU A 46 -1.98 0.79 -6.44
CA LEU A 46 -0.75 1.44 -5.99
C LEU A 46 0.49 1.02 -6.81
N GLY A 47 0.38 -0.04 -7.59
CA GLY A 47 1.51 -0.63 -8.30
C GLY A 47 2.56 -1.22 -7.35
N PRO A 48 3.69 -1.69 -7.92
CA PRO A 48 4.74 -2.38 -7.18
C PRO A 48 5.39 -1.47 -6.12
N THR A 49 5.74 -2.04 -4.96
CA THR A 49 6.29 -1.29 -3.81
C THR A 49 7.63 -0.60 -4.10
N THR A 50 8.38 -1.10 -5.09
CA THR A 50 9.62 -0.49 -5.59
C THR A 50 9.38 0.90 -6.18
N GLY A 51 8.21 1.12 -6.79
CA GLY A 51 7.80 2.40 -7.37
C GLY A 51 7.17 3.37 -6.38
N TRP A 52 6.93 2.97 -5.13
CA TRP A 52 6.26 3.83 -4.16
C TRP A 52 7.10 5.06 -3.81
N PRO A 53 6.49 6.22 -3.54
CA PRO A 53 7.22 7.37 -2.99
C PRO A 53 7.87 7.02 -1.63
N PRO A 54 9.05 7.57 -1.29
CA PRO A 54 9.69 7.33 0.01
C PRO A 54 8.77 7.61 1.20
N ALA A 55 8.00 8.70 1.15
CA ALA A 55 7.06 9.05 2.21
C ALA A 55 5.98 7.97 2.45
N LEU A 56 5.46 7.35 1.37
CA LEU A 56 4.47 6.27 1.49
C LEU A 56 5.08 5.04 2.17
N ARG A 57 6.31 4.65 1.78
CA ARG A 57 7.01 3.53 2.43
C ARG A 57 7.25 3.80 3.92
N THR A 58 7.67 5.02 4.28
CA THR A 58 7.86 5.41 5.68
C THR A 58 6.55 5.30 6.46
N MET A 59 5.47 5.92 5.96
CA MET A 59 4.17 5.86 6.63
C MET A 59 3.63 4.43 6.75
N ALA A 60 3.79 3.60 5.71
CA ALA A 60 3.42 2.20 5.77
C ALA A 60 4.15 1.49 6.92
N ARG A 61 5.49 1.58 7.00
CA ARG A 61 6.25 1.00 8.13
C ARG A 61 5.71 1.48 9.47
N THR A 62 5.53 2.79 9.62
CA THR A 62 5.04 3.41 10.86
C THR A 62 3.69 2.84 11.30
N ILE A 63 2.70 2.73 10.40
CA ILE A 63 1.37 2.24 10.80
C ILE A 63 1.39 0.77 11.19
N PHE A 64 2.23 -0.04 10.54
CA PHE A 64 2.34 -1.46 10.84
C PHE A 64 3.02 -1.72 12.19
N ASP A 65 3.87 -0.81 12.67
CA ASP A 65 4.51 -0.88 14.00
C ASP A 65 3.59 -0.38 15.14
N SER A 66 2.46 0.26 14.80
CA SER A 66 1.53 0.82 15.79
C SER A 66 0.62 -0.25 16.43
N PRO A 67 0.41 -0.22 17.76
CA PRO A 67 -0.60 -1.06 18.42
C PRO A 67 -2.03 -0.54 18.23
N PHE A 68 -2.22 0.69 17.73
CA PHE A 68 -3.54 1.28 17.47
C PHE A 68 -4.03 0.92 16.06
N PRO A 69 -5.35 0.81 15.84
CA PRO A 69 -5.90 0.58 14.51
C PRO A 69 -5.67 1.79 13.62
N ILE A 70 -4.87 1.63 12.56
CA ILE A 70 -4.57 2.71 11.60
C ILE A 70 -4.67 2.18 10.17
N CYS A 71 -5.26 2.98 9.28
CA CYS A 71 -5.22 2.79 7.84
C CYS A 71 -4.66 4.04 7.13
N LEU A 72 -4.00 3.83 6.01
CA LEU A 72 -3.61 4.84 5.04
C LEU A 72 -4.48 4.69 3.79
N TRP A 73 -4.90 5.82 3.23
CA TRP A 73 -5.54 5.92 1.94
C TRP A 73 -4.55 6.61 0.99
N SER A 74 -4.06 5.88 -0.01
CA SER A 74 -2.95 6.37 -0.83
C SER A 74 -3.21 6.36 -2.33
N GLY A 75 -2.56 7.28 -3.04
CA GLY A 75 -2.70 7.45 -4.47
C GLY A 75 -4.06 8.03 -4.90
N PRO A 76 -4.27 8.19 -6.22
CA PRO A 76 -5.48 8.81 -6.77
C PRO A 76 -6.75 7.98 -6.58
N HIS A 77 -6.61 6.67 -6.31
CA HIS A 77 -7.72 5.76 -6.05
C HIS A 77 -7.93 5.47 -4.56
N TYR A 78 -7.20 6.17 -3.68
CA TYR A 78 -7.29 6.02 -2.23
C TYR A 78 -7.18 4.56 -1.79
N ALA A 79 -6.16 3.86 -2.29
CA ALA A 79 -5.96 2.45 -1.98
C ALA A 79 -5.71 2.26 -0.49
N LEU A 80 -6.30 1.20 0.06
CA LEU A 80 -6.23 0.94 1.50
C LEU A 80 -4.98 0.14 1.89
N ILE A 81 -4.15 0.71 2.76
CA ILE A 81 -3.09 0.00 3.49
C ILE A 81 -3.45 0.09 4.97
N TYR A 82 -3.47 -1.02 5.70
CA TYR A 82 -3.88 -1.01 7.11
C TYR A 82 -3.06 -2.01 7.93
N ASN A 83 -3.07 -1.86 9.26
CA ASN A 83 -2.33 -2.72 10.18
C ASN A 83 -3.22 -3.78 10.85
N ASP A 84 -2.61 -4.71 11.60
CA ASP A 84 -3.31 -5.82 12.26
C ASP A 84 -4.48 -5.39 13.16
N PRO A 85 -4.35 -4.38 14.04
CA PRO A 85 -5.48 -3.92 14.84
C PRO A 85 -6.66 -3.40 14.00
N TYR A 86 -6.41 -2.78 12.84
CA TYR A 86 -7.46 -2.22 11.97
C TYR A 86 -8.36 -3.29 11.34
N ARG A 87 -7.93 -4.57 11.30
CA ARG A 87 -8.75 -5.68 10.77
C ARG A 87 -10.11 -5.80 11.44
N ARG A 88 -10.19 -5.45 12.73
CA ARG A 88 -11.44 -5.49 13.50
C ARG A 88 -12.46 -4.48 12.97
N ILE A 89 -12.01 -3.33 12.49
CA ILE A 89 -12.85 -2.30 11.88
C ILE A 89 -13.35 -2.77 10.51
N LEU A 90 -12.48 -3.41 9.72
CA LEU A 90 -12.86 -3.95 8.42
C LEU A 90 -13.79 -5.18 8.52
N ALA A 91 -13.75 -5.92 9.61
CA ALA A 91 -14.54 -7.13 9.84
C ALA A 91 -14.51 -8.07 8.62
N ALA A 92 -15.67 -8.40 8.04
CA ALA A 92 -15.79 -9.30 6.90
C ALA A 92 -15.11 -8.81 5.60
N LYS A 93 -14.70 -7.53 5.53
CA LYS A 93 -13.97 -6.97 4.39
C LYS A 93 -12.48 -7.30 4.41
N HIS A 94 -11.96 -7.77 5.54
CA HIS A 94 -10.61 -8.31 5.65
C HIS A 94 -10.60 -9.79 5.20
N PRO A 95 -9.59 -10.27 4.43
CA PRO A 95 -8.39 -9.57 3.98
C PRO A 95 -8.54 -8.81 2.66
N ALA A 96 -9.64 -9.01 1.93
CA ALA A 96 -9.83 -8.55 0.56
C ALA A 96 -9.65 -7.04 0.34
N SER A 97 -9.68 -6.23 1.41
CA SER A 97 -9.49 -4.78 1.36
C SER A 97 -8.06 -4.31 1.12
N LEU A 98 -7.03 -5.14 1.36
CA LEU A 98 -5.64 -4.70 1.30
C LEU A 98 -5.23 -4.34 -0.14
N GLY A 99 -4.73 -3.12 -0.33
CA GLY A 99 -4.36 -2.58 -1.64
C GLY A 99 -5.53 -2.28 -2.58
N GLN A 100 -6.79 -2.44 -2.14
CA GLN A 100 -7.96 -2.17 -2.98
C GLN A 100 -8.36 -0.70 -2.96
N PRO A 101 -9.01 -0.19 -4.03
CA PRO A 101 -9.54 1.16 -4.07
C PRO A 101 -10.51 1.44 -2.93
N GLY A 102 -10.43 2.64 -2.37
CA GLY A 102 -11.31 3.10 -1.31
C GLY A 102 -12.79 2.98 -1.64
N SER A 103 -13.15 3.33 -2.88
CA SER A 103 -14.51 3.21 -3.42
C SER A 103 -15.06 1.80 -3.45
N ARG A 104 -14.19 0.78 -3.50
CA ARG A 104 -14.58 -0.62 -3.43
C ARG A 104 -14.71 -1.08 -1.98
N VAL A 105 -13.75 -0.69 -1.13
CA VAL A 105 -13.72 -1.17 0.26
C VAL A 105 -14.85 -0.54 1.06
N TRP A 106 -15.12 0.74 0.89
CA TRP A 106 -16.11 1.51 1.65
C TRP A 106 -17.24 2.00 0.75
N ALA A 107 -17.66 1.16 -0.20
CA ALA A 107 -18.66 1.49 -1.21
C ALA A 107 -19.96 2.04 -0.60
N GLU A 108 -20.34 1.58 0.60
CA GLU A 108 -21.55 1.99 1.28
C GLU A 108 -21.57 3.46 1.77
N ILE A 109 -20.38 4.06 2.00
CA ILE A 109 -20.22 5.45 2.48
C ILE A 109 -19.32 6.27 1.56
N TRP A 110 -18.98 5.74 0.37
CA TRP A 110 -17.95 6.34 -0.48
C TRP A 110 -18.30 7.75 -0.96
N GLU A 111 -19.56 7.98 -1.32
CA GLU A 111 -20.03 9.29 -1.79
C GLU A 111 -19.96 10.36 -0.68
N GLU A 112 -19.98 9.96 0.59
CA GLU A 112 -19.80 10.86 1.73
C GLU A 112 -18.31 11.13 2.02
N LEU A 113 -17.48 10.08 1.96
CA LEU A 113 -16.05 10.18 2.26
C LEU A 113 -15.24 10.87 1.16
N ARG A 114 -15.53 10.57 -0.11
CA ARG A 114 -14.72 11.00 -1.24
C ARG A 114 -14.54 12.52 -1.33
N PRO A 115 -15.59 13.37 -1.19
CA PRO A 115 -15.41 14.82 -1.26
C PRO A 115 -14.43 15.35 -0.21
N GLN A 116 -14.42 14.75 0.98
CA GLN A 116 -13.54 15.13 2.09
C GLN A 116 -12.08 14.77 1.76
N PHE A 117 -11.85 13.55 1.25
CA PHE A 117 -10.52 13.10 0.83
C PHE A 117 -9.99 13.91 -0.36
N ASP A 118 -10.85 14.21 -1.34
CA ASP A 118 -10.50 15.04 -2.49
C ASP A 118 -10.11 16.47 -2.04
N GLY A 119 -10.82 17.04 -1.07
CA GLY A 119 -10.49 18.34 -0.48
C GLY A 119 -9.07 18.39 0.11
N VAL A 120 -8.73 17.43 0.98
CA VAL A 120 -7.39 17.34 1.59
C VAL A 120 -6.32 17.11 0.53
N ARG A 121 -6.57 16.21 -0.44
CA ARG A 121 -5.59 15.90 -1.49
C ARG A 121 -5.31 17.07 -2.42
N LEU A 122 -6.30 17.95 -2.63
CA LEU A 122 -6.15 19.19 -3.40
C LEU A 122 -5.51 20.35 -2.61
N GLY A 123 -5.02 20.09 -1.40
CA GLY A 123 -4.31 21.07 -0.57
C GLY A 123 -5.19 21.80 0.43
N GLY A 124 -6.41 21.31 0.68
CA GLY A 124 -7.25 21.80 1.78
C GLY A 124 -6.73 21.39 3.17
N ASP A 125 -7.39 21.92 4.20
CA ASP A 125 -7.04 21.65 5.60
C ASP A 125 -7.33 20.21 6.04
N PRO A 126 -6.59 19.68 7.04
CA PRO A 126 -6.91 18.39 7.62
C PRO A 126 -8.30 18.40 8.30
N LEU A 127 -8.99 17.26 8.25
CA LEU A 127 -10.33 17.07 8.81
C LEU A 127 -10.30 16.12 10.01
N TYR A 128 -11.19 16.36 10.98
CA TYR A 128 -11.39 15.54 12.17
C TYR A 128 -12.88 15.51 12.52
N PHE A 129 -13.36 14.35 12.97
CA PHE A 129 -14.73 14.11 13.40
C PHE A 129 -14.72 13.52 14.81
N GLU A 130 -15.54 14.08 15.71
CA GLU A 130 -15.72 13.62 17.10
C GLU A 130 -16.68 12.43 17.21
#